data_AF-A0A5N4DJR5-F1
#
_entry.id   AF-A0A5N4DJR5-F1
#
_cell.length_a   1.000
_cell.length_b   1.000
_cell.length_c   1.000
_cell.angle_alpha   90.00
_cell.angle_beta   90.00
_cell.angle_gamma   90.00
#
_symmetry.space_group_name_H-M   'P 1'
#
loop_
_entity.id
_entity.type
_entity.pdbx_description
1 polymer ?
#
loop_
_entity_poly.entity_id
_entity_poly.type
_entity_poly.pdbx_seq_one_letter_code
_entity_poly.pdbx_strand_id
1 'polypeptide(L)'
;EFLPCPSQTLCTKATMQTVRAADTNEVVKLIFRESDNDRKVTLQLEKKLFDYVNQEVFRDNNGTALLEFDKELSVFKDRLCELDISFPPSYPYSEDSSQGKQYMNTRCPAWCDRVLMSPSAKELILRSESEEKVVTYDHIGPSVCMGDHKPVFLAFRIAPGAGKPHARVHKCCVVQ
;
A
#
# COMPACT_ATOMS: atom_id res chain seq x y z
N GLU A 1 2.85 -8.88 19.03
CA GLU A 1 4.16 -8.85 18.35
C GLU A 1 4.21 -7.65 17.44
N PHE A 2 5.28 -6.86 17.47
CA PHE A 2 5.49 -5.83 16.46
C PHE A 2 5.72 -6.58 15.13
N LEU A 3 4.81 -6.42 14.16
CA LEU A 3 4.95 -6.91 12.78
C LEU A 3 6.36 -6.60 12.25
N PRO A 4 6.88 -7.33 11.24
CA PRO A 4 8.17 -7.02 10.61
C PRO A 4 8.15 -5.56 10.14
N CYS A 5 8.63 -4.68 11.01
CA CYS A 5 8.56 -3.25 10.83
C CYS A 5 9.74 -2.89 9.93
N PRO A 6 9.57 -2.00 8.94
CA PRO A 6 10.69 -1.49 8.15
C PRO A 6 11.71 -0.70 8.99
N SER A 7 11.62 -0.69 10.33
CA SER A 7 12.47 0.05 11.25
C SER A 7 13.96 -0.17 11.03
N GLN A 8 14.41 -1.38 10.68
CA GLN A 8 15.83 -1.62 10.38
C GLN A 8 16.27 -0.92 9.09
N THR A 9 15.43 -0.94 8.05
CA THR A 9 15.67 -0.24 6.78
C THR A 9 15.55 1.28 6.94
N LEU A 10 14.62 1.75 7.76
CA LEU A 10 14.41 3.17 8.04
C LEU A 10 15.49 3.76 8.96
N CYS A 11 16.16 2.93 9.76
CA CYS A 11 17.11 3.35 10.80
C CYS A 11 18.45 2.60 10.70
N THR A 12 19.06 2.56 9.51
CA THR A 12 20.31 1.81 9.23
C THR A 12 21.52 2.18 10.10
N LYS A 13 21.55 3.41 10.63
CA LYS A 13 22.59 3.91 11.54
C LYS A 13 22.03 4.37 12.88
N ALA A 14 21.15 3.55 13.47
CA ALA A 14 20.56 3.85 14.77
C ALA A 14 20.75 2.73 15.79
N THR A 15 20.78 3.11 17.06
CA THR A 15 20.70 2.20 18.21
C THR A 15 19.27 2.14 18.71
N MET A 16 18.77 0.91 18.95
CA MET A 16 17.42 0.67 19.47
C MET A 16 17.46 0.58 21.00
N GLN A 17 16.56 1.33 21.65
CA GLN A 17 16.25 1.21 23.07
C GLN A 17 14.83 0.68 23.26
N THR A 18 14.69 -0.33 24.11
CA THR A 18 13.40 -0.89 24.52
C THR A 18 13.00 -0.34 25.87
N VAL A 19 11.77 0.17 25.99
CA VAL A 19 11.17 0.57 27.27
C VAL A 19 10.07 -0.43 27.62
N ARG A 20 10.09 -0.88 28.88
CA ARG A 20 9.18 -1.88 29.41
C ARG A 20 8.30 -1.30 30.52
N ALA A 21 7.06 -1.77 30.60
CA ALA A 21 6.16 -1.43 31.70
C ALA A 21 6.71 -1.99 33.02
N ALA A 22 6.63 -1.21 34.10
CA ALA A 22 7.21 -1.57 35.39
C ALA A 22 6.49 -2.74 36.09
N ASP A 23 5.21 -2.90 35.80
CA ASP A 23 4.30 -3.88 36.41
C ASP A 23 4.23 -5.20 35.62
N THR A 24 4.20 -5.14 34.28
CA THR A 24 4.04 -6.32 33.43
C THR A 24 5.32 -6.77 32.73
N ASN A 25 6.38 -5.94 32.74
CA ASN A 25 7.61 -6.13 31.98
C ASN A 25 7.40 -6.23 30.44
N GLU A 26 6.20 -5.90 29.96
CA GLU A 26 5.86 -5.86 28.54
C GLU A 26 6.57 -4.70 27.85
N VAL A 27 6.95 -4.90 26.59
CA VAL A 27 7.54 -3.83 25.77
C VAL A 27 6.44 -2.86 25.37
N VAL A 28 6.54 -1.62 25.84
CA VAL A 28 5.54 -0.56 25.57
C VAL A 28 6.02 0.46 24.54
N LYS A 29 7.34 0.60 24.40
CA LYS A 29 7.95 1.60 23.53
C LYS A 29 9.29 1.12 22.98
N LEU A 30 9.55 1.41 21.71
CA LEU A 30 10.85 1.30 21.06
C LEU A 30 11.31 2.69 20.62
N ILE A 31 12.58 3.01 20.86
CA ILE A 31 13.18 4.29 20.48
C ILE A 31 14.45 4.02 19.69
N PHE A 32 14.54 4.54 18.48
CA PHE A 32 15.75 4.49 17.66
C PHE A 32 16.43 5.85 17.72
N ARG A 33 17.74 5.85 17.97
CA ARG A 33 18.58 7.06 18.01
C ARG A 33 19.77 6.94 17.08
N GLU A 34 20.09 7.99 16.35
CA GLU A 34 21.29 8.07 15.52
C GLU A 34 22.54 7.68 16.30
N SER A 35 23.39 6.86 15.69
CA SER A 35 24.64 6.38 16.29
C SER A 35 25.78 7.39 16.20
N ASP A 36 25.78 8.23 15.15
CA ASP A 36 26.94 9.05 14.76
C ASP A 36 26.81 10.55 15.11
N ASN A 37 25.61 11.02 15.46
CA ASN A 37 25.26 12.44 15.68
C ASN A 37 24.89 12.70 17.17
N ASP A 38 24.19 13.80 17.47
CA ASP A 38 23.62 14.20 18.78
C ASP A 38 22.68 13.16 19.47
N ARG A 39 22.67 11.91 19.00
CA ARG A 39 21.75 10.84 19.41
C ARG A 39 20.29 11.25 19.28
N LYS A 40 20.00 12.01 18.23
CA LYS A 40 18.64 12.44 17.90
C LYS A 40 17.74 11.21 17.73
N VAL A 41 16.54 11.29 18.28
CA VAL A 41 15.50 10.26 18.09
C VAL A 41 15.04 10.32 16.63
N THR A 42 15.15 9.20 15.92
CA THR A 42 14.77 9.08 14.51
C THR A 42 13.45 8.36 14.32
N LEU A 43 13.16 7.36 15.17
CA LEU A 43 11.93 6.60 15.16
C LEU A 43 11.48 6.31 16.59
N GLN A 44 10.21 6.56 16.88
CA GLN A 44 9.54 6.14 18.10
C GLN A 44 8.32 5.28 17.76
N LEU A 45 8.25 4.11 18.38
CA LEU A 45 7.14 3.17 18.22
C LEU A 45 6.48 2.94 19.56
N GLU A 46 5.15 3.15 19.63
CA GLU A 46 4.32 2.84 20.80
C GLU A 46 2.94 2.38 20.36
N LYS A 47 2.08 2.03 21.32
CA LYS A 47 0.66 1.82 21.05
C LYS A 47 0.06 3.12 20.49
N LYS A 48 -0.34 3.10 19.21
CA LYS A 48 -0.91 4.29 18.49
C LYS A 48 0.11 5.39 18.23
N LEU A 49 1.38 5.05 18.16
CA LEU A 49 2.43 5.97 17.75
C LEU A 49 3.42 5.28 16.81
N PHE A 50 3.64 5.92 15.68
CA PHE A 50 4.73 5.72 14.74
C PHE A 50 5.23 7.12 14.39
N ASP A 51 6.25 7.59 15.11
CA ASP A 51 6.81 8.91 14.91
C ASP A 51 8.18 8.75 14.25
N TYR A 52 8.22 8.93 12.93
CA TYR A 52 9.43 8.82 12.13
C TYR A 52 9.80 10.19 11.55
N VAL A 53 11.04 10.59 11.76
CA VAL A 53 11.52 11.94 11.42
C VAL A 53 11.48 12.23 9.90
N ASN A 54 11.67 11.22 9.06
CA ASN A 54 11.71 11.38 7.60
C ASN A 54 10.50 10.72 6.93
N GLN A 55 9.31 11.30 7.08
CA GLN A 55 8.12 10.76 6.43
C GLN A 55 8.16 10.80 4.88
N GLU A 56 9.06 11.57 4.26
CA GLU A 56 9.13 11.68 2.80
C GLU A 56 9.48 10.34 2.13
N VAL A 57 10.23 9.48 2.82
CA VAL A 57 10.60 8.13 2.34
C VAL A 57 9.40 7.28 1.91
N PHE A 58 8.22 7.51 2.51
CA PHE A 58 7.00 6.78 2.17
C PHE A 58 6.34 7.27 0.88
N ARG A 59 6.68 8.47 0.41
CA ARG A 59 6.19 9.05 -0.85
C ARG A 59 7.24 9.04 -1.95
N ASP A 60 8.52 9.06 -1.58
CA ASP A 60 9.63 8.97 -2.53
C ASP A 60 9.53 7.70 -3.36
N ASN A 61 9.46 7.87 -4.68
CA ASN A 61 9.18 6.79 -5.63
C ASN A 61 8.00 5.90 -5.20
N ASN A 62 6.93 6.52 -4.70
CA ASN A 62 5.73 5.87 -4.17
C ASN A 62 6.01 4.86 -3.06
N GLY A 63 7.12 4.98 -2.34
CA GLY A 63 7.50 4.00 -1.31
C GLY A 63 7.84 2.62 -1.86
N THR A 64 8.16 2.48 -3.16
CA THR A 64 8.42 1.18 -3.82
C THR A 64 9.46 0.32 -3.07
N ALA A 65 10.48 0.95 -2.48
CA ALA A 65 11.49 0.26 -1.68
C ALA A 65 10.92 -0.43 -0.42
N LEU A 66 9.74 -0.02 0.04
CA LEU A 66 9.06 -0.57 1.22
C LEU A 66 8.03 -1.64 0.88
N LEU A 67 7.68 -1.82 -0.40
CA LEU A 67 6.75 -2.89 -0.84
C LEU A 67 7.28 -4.29 -0.51
N GLU A 68 8.60 -4.46 -0.30
CA GLU A 68 9.13 -5.75 0.15
C GLU A 68 8.60 -6.18 1.52
N PHE A 69 8.22 -5.22 2.38
CA PHE A 69 7.65 -5.49 3.71
C PHE A 69 6.14 -5.70 3.65
N ASP A 70 5.52 -5.38 2.51
CA ASP A 70 4.11 -5.61 2.25
C ASP A 70 3.86 -7.10 1.95
N LYS A 71 3.61 -7.87 3.01
CA LYS A 71 3.48 -9.33 2.91
C LYS A 71 2.05 -9.84 3.01
N GLU A 72 1.05 -8.97 3.23
CA GLU A 72 -0.34 -9.38 3.50
C GLU A 72 -0.91 -10.30 2.41
N LEU A 73 -0.64 -9.99 1.13
CA LEU A 73 -1.14 -10.79 0.01
C LEU A 73 -0.48 -12.18 -0.11
N SER A 74 0.65 -12.42 0.56
CA SER A 74 1.43 -13.68 0.41
C SER A 74 0.61 -14.92 0.77
N VAL A 75 -0.37 -14.80 1.68
CA VAL A 75 -1.24 -15.90 2.09
C VAL A 75 -2.30 -16.26 1.03
N PHE A 76 -2.54 -15.37 0.06
CA PHE A 76 -3.54 -15.54 -1.00
C PHE A 76 -2.93 -15.69 -2.40
N LYS A 77 -1.60 -15.75 -2.51
CA LYS A 77 -0.85 -15.73 -3.78
C LYS A 77 -1.31 -16.74 -4.84
N ASP A 78 -1.89 -17.86 -4.42
CA ASP A 78 -2.37 -18.92 -5.31
C ASP A 78 -3.82 -18.71 -5.79
N ARG A 79 -4.53 -17.70 -5.25
CA ARG A 79 -5.97 -17.48 -5.46
C ARG A 79 -6.30 -16.07 -5.94
N LEU A 80 -5.58 -15.07 -5.44
CA LEU A 80 -5.79 -13.67 -5.73
C LEU A 80 -4.50 -13.05 -6.24
N CYS A 81 -4.64 -12.09 -7.13
CA CYS A 81 -3.56 -11.29 -7.66
C CYS A 81 -3.94 -9.82 -7.60
N GLU A 82 -2.90 -9.00 -7.61
CA GLU A 82 -2.98 -7.54 -7.64
C GLU A 82 -2.24 -7.04 -8.89
N LEU A 83 -2.58 -5.85 -9.36
CA LEU A 83 -1.73 -5.14 -10.31
C LEU A 83 -0.60 -4.43 -9.57
N ASP A 84 0.45 -4.06 -10.29
CA ASP A 84 1.58 -3.37 -9.68
C ASP A 84 1.11 -2.04 -9.07
N ILE A 85 1.44 -1.83 -7.79
CA ILE A 85 1.09 -0.63 -7.05
C ILE A 85 1.99 0.51 -7.54
N SER A 86 1.39 1.55 -8.11
CA SER A 86 2.10 2.75 -8.61
C SER A 86 1.73 4.02 -7.84
N PHE A 87 1.27 3.88 -6.60
CA PHE A 87 0.85 4.96 -5.71
C PHE A 87 1.45 4.75 -4.31
N PRO A 88 1.71 5.83 -3.53
CA PRO A 88 2.26 5.70 -2.19
C PRO A 88 1.23 5.10 -1.23
N PRO A 89 1.64 4.71 0.00
CA PRO A 89 0.72 4.23 1.03
C PRO A 89 -0.57 5.04 1.13
N SER A 90 -1.71 4.37 1.29
CA SER A 90 -3.03 4.99 1.31
C SER A 90 -3.45 5.51 2.69
N TYR A 91 -2.71 5.16 3.74
CA TYR A 91 -3.02 5.44 5.15
C TYR A 91 -1.73 5.52 5.99
N PRO A 92 -1.66 6.30 7.09
CA PRO A 92 -2.68 7.24 7.61
C PRO A 92 -2.40 8.69 7.19
N TYR A 93 -3.17 9.29 6.27
CA TYR A 93 -2.99 10.70 5.92
C TYR A 93 -3.50 11.64 7.02
N SER A 94 -2.97 12.86 7.04
CA SER A 94 -3.50 13.94 7.87
C SER A 94 -4.93 14.30 7.46
N GLU A 95 -5.80 14.46 8.46
CA GLU A 95 -7.16 14.95 8.28
C GLU A 95 -7.23 16.49 8.22
N ASP A 96 -6.10 17.19 8.41
CA ASP A 96 -6.03 18.63 8.19
C ASP A 96 -6.15 18.95 6.69
N SER A 97 -7.17 19.73 6.33
CA SER A 97 -7.43 20.20 4.96
C SER A 97 -6.25 20.88 4.27
N SER A 98 -5.32 21.46 5.02
CA SER A 98 -4.11 22.11 4.52
C SER A 98 -2.93 21.14 4.29
N GLN A 99 -3.02 19.91 4.81
CA GLN A 99 -1.93 18.93 4.85
C GLN A 99 -2.23 17.65 4.06
N GLY A 100 -2.89 17.77 2.91
CA GLY A 100 -3.36 16.63 2.11
C GLY A 100 -2.30 15.63 1.61
N LYS A 101 -1.00 15.89 1.83
CA LYS A 101 0.13 15.00 1.49
C LYS A 101 0.81 14.37 2.71
N GLN A 102 0.55 14.86 3.92
CA GLN A 102 1.27 14.44 5.12
C GLN A 102 0.64 13.17 5.73
N TYR A 103 1.45 12.34 6.37
CA TYR A 103 0.95 11.23 7.18
C TYR A 103 0.85 11.63 8.65
N MET A 104 -0.11 11.04 9.35
CA MET A 104 -0.19 11.11 10.80
C MET A 104 0.84 10.18 11.45
N ASN A 105 1.29 10.53 12.65
CA ASN A 105 2.21 9.71 13.42
C ASN A 105 1.51 8.58 14.21
N THR A 106 0.29 8.19 13.86
CA THR A 106 -0.48 7.20 14.63
C THR A 106 -0.12 5.75 14.28
N ARG A 107 0.33 5.53 13.03
CA ARG A 107 0.71 4.22 12.46
C ARG A 107 1.80 4.40 11.40
N CYS A 108 2.53 3.33 11.13
CA CYS A 108 3.42 3.26 9.97
C CYS A 108 2.56 3.40 8.70
N PRO A 109 2.93 4.26 7.74
CA PRO A 109 2.25 4.31 6.46
C PRO A 109 2.23 2.94 5.78
N ALA A 110 1.06 2.54 5.27
CA ALA A 110 0.85 1.25 4.61
C ALA A 110 -0.19 1.33 3.46
N TRP A 111 -0.15 0.37 2.54
CA TRP A 111 -1.16 0.16 1.49
C TRP A 111 -2.32 -0.68 2.03
N CYS A 112 -3.15 -0.08 2.88
CA CYS A 112 -4.28 -0.74 3.52
C CYS A 112 -5.46 -0.97 2.56
N ASP A 113 -5.57 -0.15 1.52
CA ASP A 113 -6.68 -0.15 0.57
C ASP A 113 -6.23 -0.77 -0.76
N ARG A 114 -6.93 -1.83 -1.20
CA ARG A 114 -6.51 -2.67 -2.34
C ARG A 114 -7.65 -3.09 -3.23
N VAL A 115 -7.32 -3.34 -4.49
CA VAL A 115 -8.21 -4.05 -5.42
C VAL A 115 -7.54 -5.36 -5.86
N LEU A 116 -8.07 -6.47 -5.33
CA LEU A 116 -7.61 -7.82 -5.68
C LEU A 116 -8.55 -8.46 -6.69
N MET A 117 -8.02 -9.36 -7.51
CA MET A 117 -8.77 -10.06 -8.55
C MET A 117 -8.30 -11.50 -8.72
N SER A 118 -9.13 -12.36 -9.31
CA SER A 118 -8.71 -13.71 -9.68
C SER A 118 -7.70 -13.66 -10.84
N PRO A 119 -6.88 -14.71 -11.03
CA PRO A 119 -6.00 -14.81 -12.20
C PRO A 119 -6.73 -14.67 -13.54
N SER A 120 -7.94 -15.24 -13.66
CA SER A 120 -8.79 -15.12 -14.84
C SER A 120 -9.30 -13.70 -15.08
N ALA A 121 -9.63 -12.95 -14.01
CA ALA A 121 -10.02 -11.56 -14.14
C ALA A 121 -8.83 -10.67 -14.55
N LYS A 122 -7.64 -10.90 -13.98
CA LYS A 122 -6.40 -10.22 -14.39
C LYS A 122 -6.09 -10.47 -15.86
N GLU A 123 -6.23 -11.72 -16.33
CA GLU A 123 -6.12 -12.04 -17.75
C GLU A 123 -7.10 -11.22 -18.58
N LEU A 124 -8.39 -11.16 -18.22
CA LEU A 124 -9.40 -10.39 -18.96
C LEU A 124 -9.12 -8.87 -18.98
N ILE A 125 -8.59 -8.33 -17.89
CA ILE A 125 -8.21 -6.92 -17.77
C ILE A 125 -7.06 -6.60 -18.73
N LEU A 126 -6.01 -7.43 -18.69
CA LEU A 126 -4.79 -7.28 -19.48
C LEU A 126 -4.97 -7.74 -20.94
N ARG A 127 -5.97 -8.55 -21.24
CA ARG A 127 -6.27 -9.02 -22.59
C ARG A 127 -6.79 -7.85 -23.43
N SER A 128 -5.99 -7.43 -24.41
CA SER A 128 -6.34 -6.38 -25.36
C SER A 128 -5.59 -6.57 -26.67
N GLU A 129 -6.33 -6.59 -27.78
CA GLU A 129 -5.81 -6.60 -29.15
C GLU A 129 -5.60 -5.17 -29.71
N SER A 130 -5.93 -4.11 -28.94
CA SER A 130 -5.82 -2.71 -29.37
C SER A 130 -4.81 -1.90 -28.54
N GLU A 131 -4.04 -1.04 -29.21
CA GLU A 131 -2.98 -0.20 -28.65
C GLU A 131 -3.45 0.90 -27.67
N GLU A 132 -4.76 1.21 -27.62
CA GLU A 132 -5.31 2.31 -26.80
C GLU A 132 -5.71 1.93 -25.36
N LYS A 133 -5.49 0.69 -24.89
CA LYS A 133 -5.95 0.30 -23.54
C LYS A 133 -5.01 0.79 -22.43
N VAL A 134 -5.46 1.83 -21.73
CA VAL A 134 -4.89 2.26 -20.45
C VAL A 134 -5.63 1.55 -19.31
N VAL A 135 -4.90 0.73 -18.54
CA VAL A 135 -5.34 0.24 -17.22
C VAL A 135 -4.70 1.15 -16.19
N THR A 136 -5.49 1.64 -15.23
CA THR A 136 -5.00 2.55 -14.18
C THR A 136 -5.33 1.95 -12.82
N TYR A 137 -4.29 1.71 -12.02
CA TYR A 137 -4.42 1.30 -10.62
C TYR A 137 -3.77 2.38 -9.76
N ASP A 138 -4.58 3.19 -9.09
CA ASP A 138 -4.09 4.40 -8.41
C ASP A 138 -5.00 4.77 -7.24
N HIS A 139 -4.58 5.76 -6.46
CA HIS A 139 -5.38 6.37 -5.42
C HIS A 139 -5.93 7.74 -5.84
N ILE A 140 -6.98 8.20 -5.17
CA ILE A 140 -7.65 9.46 -5.47
C ILE A 140 -7.14 10.56 -4.55
N GLY A 141 -6.91 11.75 -5.12
CA GLY A 141 -6.57 12.95 -4.37
C GLY A 141 -5.17 12.91 -3.74
N PRO A 142 -4.10 12.70 -4.52
CA PRO A 142 -2.72 12.60 -4.00
C PRO A 142 -2.26 13.83 -3.21
N SER A 143 -2.92 14.98 -3.43
CA SER A 143 -2.61 16.25 -2.75
C SER A 143 -3.79 16.85 -1.96
N VAL A 144 -4.92 16.13 -1.85
CA VAL A 144 -6.18 16.66 -1.28
C VAL A 144 -6.52 15.87 -0.03
N CYS A 145 -6.86 16.51 1.09
CA CYS A 145 -7.36 15.80 2.28
C CYS A 145 -8.66 15.04 1.93
N MET A 146 -8.65 13.71 2.11
CA MET A 146 -9.79 12.83 1.85
C MET A 146 -10.19 12.02 3.10
N GLY A 147 -9.69 12.43 4.27
CA GLY A 147 -9.66 11.63 5.50
C GLY A 147 -8.28 10.99 5.72
N ASP A 148 -8.20 10.10 6.70
CA ASP A 148 -6.98 9.35 7.02
C ASP A 148 -6.67 8.24 6.01
N HIS A 149 -7.64 7.85 5.19
CA HIS A 149 -7.47 6.96 4.04
C HIS A 149 -7.63 7.72 2.70
N LYS A 150 -6.80 7.37 1.70
CA LYS A 150 -7.02 7.75 0.30
C LYS A 150 -7.79 6.65 -0.41
N PRO A 151 -8.92 6.95 -1.08
CA PRO A 151 -9.62 5.94 -1.86
C PRO A 151 -8.73 5.36 -2.96
N VAL A 152 -8.64 4.04 -3.04
CA VAL A 152 -7.91 3.32 -4.11
C VAL A 152 -8.90 2.82 -5.15
N PHE A 153 -8.53 2.93 -6.43
CA PHE A 153 -9.37 2.50 -7.55
C PHE A 153 -8.57 1.73 -8.60
N LEU A 154 -9.29 0.86 -9.31
CA LEU A 154 -8.80 0.17 -10.50
C LEU A 154 -9.74 0.47 -11.67
N ALA A 155 -9.25 1.18 -12.68
CA ALA A 155 -9.97 1.55 -13.88
C ALA A 155 -9.42 0.81 -15.11
N PHE A 156 -10.31 0.21 -15.88
CA PHE A 156 -9.97 -0.56 -17.07
C PHE A 156 -11.19 -0.68 -18.00
N ARG A 157 -10.93 -1.06 -19.25
CA ARG A 157 -11.99 -1.36 -20.23
C ARG A 157 -12.12 -2.87 -20.42
N ILE A 158 -13.35 -3.38 -20.38
CA ILE A 158 -13.66 -4.76 -20.75
C ILE A 158 -14.39 -4.74 -22.09
N ALA A 159 -13.96 -5.58 -23.03
CA ALA A 159 -14.67 -5.75 -24.29
C ALA A 159 -16.05 -6.41 -24.03
N PRO A 160 -17.13 -5.96 -24.69
CA PRO A 160 -18.42 -6.62 -24.59
C PRO A 160 -18.31 -8.13 -24.88
N GLY A 161 -18.87 -8.96 -24.01
CA GLY A 161 -18.82 -10.42 -24.15
C GLY A 161 -17.49 -11.08 -23.76
N ALA A 162 -16.49 -10.33 -23.28
CA ALA A 162 -15.29 -10.92 -22.69
C ALA A 162 -15.64 -11.85 -21.52
N GLY A 163 -14.94 -12.97 -21.39
CA GLY A 163 -15.23 -14.01 -20.40
C GLY A 163 -16.30 -15.04 -20.80
N LYS A 164 -16.94 -14.91 -21.98
CA LYS A 164 -17.83 -15.95 -22.52
C LYS A 164 -17.05 -16.93 -23.42
N PRO A 165 -16.83 -18.20 -23.03
CA PRO A 165 -16.13 -19.18 -23.86
C PRO A 165 -16.87 -19.55 -25.17
N HIS A 166 -18.18 -19.23 -25.28
CA HIS A 166 -19.02 -19.64 -26.42
C HIS A 166 -19.60 -18.48 -27.25
N ALA A 167 -19.16 -17.22 -27.07
CA ALA A 167 -19.75 -16.08 -27.78
C ALA A 167 -19.45 -16.01 -29.30
N ARG A 168 -18.60 -16.90 -29.83
CA ARG A 168 -18.30 -16.99 -31.28
C ARG A 168 -19.22 -17.96 -32.06
N VAL A 169 -20.29 -18.49 -31.47
CA VAL A 169 -21.27 -19.26 -32.23
C VAL A 169 -22.44 -18.35 -32.63
N HIS A 170 -22.18 -17.41 -33.54
CA HIS A 170 -23.26 -16.88 -34.38
C HIS A 170 -23.74 -18.03 -35.27
N LYS A 171 -24.73 -18.80 -34.80
CA LYS A 171 -25.60 -19.56 -35.70
C LYS A 171 -26.40 -18.53 -36.48
N CYS A 172 -25.88 -18.11 -37.63
CA CYS A 172 -26.69 -17.48 -38.65
C CYS A 172 -27.67 -18.55 -39.14
N CYS A 173 -28.85 -18.62 -38.52
CA CYS A 173 -29.96 -19.36 -39.09
C CYS A 173 -30.42 -18.59 -40.32
N VAL A 174 -29.96 -19.04 -41.49
CA VAL A 174 -30.60 -18.70 -42.75
C VAL A 174 -31.96 -19.40 -42.72
N VAL A 175 -33.02 -18.63 -42.51
CA VAL A 175 -34.39 -19.12 -42.70
C VAL A 175 -34.57 -19.28 -44.20
N GLN A 176 -34.83 -20.52 -44.63
CA GLN A 176 -35.18 -20.86 -46.02
C GLN A 176 -36.53 -20.25 -46.41
#